data_AF-A0A1I0F0Y2-F1
#
_entry.id   AF-A0A1I0F0Y2-F1
#
_cell.length_a   1.000
_cell.length_b   1.000
_cell.length_c   1.000
_cell.angle_alpha   90.00
_cell.angle_beta   90.00
_cell.angle_gamma   90.00
#
_symmetry.space_group_name_H-M   'P 1'
#
loop_
_entity.id
_entity.type
_entity.pdbx_description
1 polymer ?
#
loop_
_entity_poly.entity_id
_entity_poly.type
_entity_poly.pdbx_seq_one_letter_code
_entity_poly.pdbx_strand_id
1 'polypeptide(L)' 'MFKRFFLLSVLTISLTSFFAQANNDVTKKSCEKLDQKIEKQNSKLKAGVSNKKSEKIKEKLHKLHKNKFACKQKGFKTK' A
#
# COMPACT_ATOMS: atom_id res chain seq x y z
N MET A 1 -30.44 -39.24 21.24
CA MET A 1 -30.91 -37.85 21.38
C MET A 1 -29.79 -36.80 21.29
N PHE A 2 -28.76 -36.95 20.44
CA PHE A 2 -27.64 -35.96 20.40
C PHE A 2 -26.95 -35.80 19.03
N LYS A 3 -27.52 -36.30 17.92
CA LYS A 3 -26.81 -36.36 16.63
C LYS A 3 -27.17 -35.24 15.64
N ARG A 4 -28.17 -34.40 15.95
CA ARG A 4 -28.62 -33.30 15.08
C ARG A 4 -28.13 -31.91 15.51
N PHE A 5 -27.60 -31.78 16.72
CA PHE A 5 -27.13 -30.49 17.24
C PHE A 5 -25.73 -30.10 16.72
N PHE A 6 -24.97 -31.06 16.20
CA PHE A 6 -23.62 -30.81 15.68
C PHE A 6 -23.58 -30.19 14.26
N LEU A 7 -24.71 -30.12 13.56
CA LEU A 7 -24.78 -29.61 12.19
C LEU A 7 -25.08 -28.10 12.09
N LEU A 8 -25.40 -27.44 13.21
CA LEU A 8 -25.77 -26.02 13.24
C LEU A 8 -24.67 -25.07 13.72
N SER A 9 -23.48 -25.59 14.08
CA SER A 9 -22.41 -24.80 14.71
C SER A 9 -21.32 -24.29 13.74
N VAL A 10 -21.33 -24.68 12.46
CA VAL A 10 -20.18 -24.46 11.56
C VAL A 10 -20.36 -23.29 10.58
N LEU A 11 -21.41 -22.45 10.72
CA LEU A 11 -21.73 -21.42 9.72
C LEU A 11 -21.47 -19.97 10.15
N THR A 12 -20.80 -19.70 11.27
CA THR A 12 -20.57 -18.32 11.75
C THR A 12 -19.10 -17.89 11.77
N ILE A 13 -18.25 -18.44 10.90
CA ILE A 13 -16.94 -17.81 10.61
C ILE A 13 -17.15 -16.77 9.50
N SER A 14 -18.02 -15.80 9.76
CA SER A 14 -18.19 -14.60 8.94
C SER A 14 -16.98 -13.70 9.17
N LEU A 15 -15.98 -13.87 8.31
CA LEU A 15 -15.19 -12.83 7.66
C LEU A 15 -15.10 -11.49 8.41
N THR A 16 -14.40 -11.44 9.53
CA THR A 16 -13.77 -10.19 9.97
C THR A 16 -12.40 -10.10 9.30
N SER A 17 -12.40 -9.75 8.01
CA SER A 17 -11.19 -9.25 7.37
C SER A 17 -10.83 -7.94 8.07
N PHE A 18 -10.01 -8.04 9.12
CA PHE A 18 -9.32 -6.93 9.73
C PHE A 18 -8.48 -6.26 8.64
N PHE A 19 -9.04 -5.21 8.03
CA PHE A 19 -8.26 -4.26 7.27
C PHE A 19 -7.36 -3.57 8.28
N ALA A 20 -6.17 -4.12 8.49
CA ALA A 20 -5.08 -3.43 9.15
C ALA A 20 -4.76 -2.20 8.30
N GLN A 21 -5.42 -1.08 8.60
CA GLN A 21 -5.07 0.21 8.05
C GLN A 21 -3.74 0.57 8.67
N ALA A 22 -2.65 0.16 8.01
CA ALA A 22 -1.32 0.57 8.37
C ALA A 22 -1.31 2.10 8.37
N ASN A 23 -1.33 2.68 9.58
CA ASN A 23 -1.10 4.10 9.80
C ASN A 23 0.34 4.37 9.35
N ASN A 24 0.51 4.56 8.04
CA ASN A 24 1.75 5.05 7.47
C ASN A 24 1.89 6.46 8.03
N ASP A 25 2.70 6.59 9.07
CA ASP A 25 2.87 7.86 9.76
C ASP A 25 3.68 8.81 8.89
N VAL A 26 2.99 9.45 7.96
CA VAL A 26 3.55 10.46 7.08
C VAL A 26 3.50 11.81 7.77
N THR A 27 4.59 12.55 7.65
CA THR A 27 4.72 13.95 8.08
C THR A 27 4.62 14.88 6.88
N LYS A 28 4.23 16.14 7.09
CA LYS A 28 4.17 17.16 6.02
C LYS A 28 5.47 17.22 5.22
N LYS A 29 6.63 17.26 5.90
CA LYS A 29 7.97 17.26 5.30
C LYS A 29 8.25 16.01 4.47
N SER A 30 7.76 14.84 4.89
CA SER A 30 7.94 13.59 4.13
C SER A 30 7.14 13.56 2.82
N CYS A 31 6.01 14.27 2.79
CA CYS A 31 5.11 14.39 1.65
C CYS A 31 5.59 15.41 0.62
N GLU A 32 6.40 16.39 1.02
CA GLU A 32 6.98 17.36 0.11
C GLU A 32 7.79 16.68 -1.01
N LYS A 33 7.60 17.17 -2.24
CA LYS A 33 8.30 16.69 -3.45
C LYS A 33 8.13 15.19 -3.71
N LEU A 34 7.10 14.55 -3.14
CA LEU A 34 6.86 13.13 -3.34
C LEU A 34 6.52 12.83 -4.81
N ASP A 35 5.80 13.73 -5.47
CA ASP A 35 5.50 13.63 -6.91
C ASP A 35 6.78 13.69 -7.75
N GLN A 36 7.72 14.58 -7.42
CA GLN A 36 9.03 14.66 -8.08
C GLN A 36 9.85 13.37 -7.88
N LYS A 37 9.78 12.76 -6.69
CA LYS A 37 10.46 11.49 -6.42
C LYS A 37 9.89 10.35 -7.27
N ILE A 38 8.57 10.29 -7.41
CA ILE A 38 7.88 9.30 -8.26
C ILE A 38 8.30 9.48 -9.71
N GLU A 39 8.25 10.72 -10.22
CA GLU A 39 8.63 11.04 -11.59
C GLU A 39 10.09 10.66 -11.88
N LYS A 40 11.01 10.97 -10.95
CA LYS A 40 12.43 10.59 -11.06
C LYS A 40 12.66 9.08 -11.11
N GLN A 41 11.83 8.27 -10.45
CA GLN A 41 11.93 6.82 -10.54
C GLN A 41 11.32 6.30 -11.85
N ASN A 42 10.18 6.85 -12.28
CA ASN A 42 9.57 6.51 -13.56
C ASN A 42 10.46 6.86 -14.75
N SER A 43 11.16 8.00 -14.72
CA SER A 43 12.11 8.38 -15.77
C SER A 43 13.28 7.40 -15.87
N LYS A 44 13.75 6.84 -14.74
CA LYS A 44 14.76 5.78 -14.74
C LYS A 44 14.26 4.48 -15.38
N LEU A 45 13.00 4.10 -15.15
CA LEU A 45 12.42 2.95 -15.84
C LEU A 45 12.34 3.19 -17.35
N LYS A 46 11.92 4.39 -17.76
CA LYS A 46 11.85 4.79 -19.18
C LYS A 46 13.23 4.83 -19.85
N ALA A 47 14.29 5.14 -19.10
CA ALA A 47 15.66 5.16 -19.61
C ALA A 47 16.25 3.76 -19.88
N GLY A 48 15.50 2.67 -19.63
CA GLY A 48 15.94 1.32 -19.99
C GLY A 48 17.01 0.76 -19.05
N VAL A 49 16.68 0.62 -17.76
CA VAL A 49 17.58 -0.02 -16.79
C VAL A 49 17.46 -1.55 -16.82
N SER A 50 18.50 -2.24 -16.35
CA SER A 50 18.52 -3.71 -16.28
C SER A 50 17.39 -4.28 -15.41
N ASN A 51 16.92 -5.50 -15.71
CA ASN A 51 15.79 -6.15 -15.03
C ASN A 51 15.88 -6.11 -13.50
N LYS A 52 17.06 -6.43 -12.93
CA LYS A 52 17.28 -6.38 -11.47
C LYS A 52 17.13 -4.97 -10.90
N LYS A 53 17.53 -3.93 -11.63
CA LYS A 53 17.34 -2.53 -11.21
C LYS A 53 15.90 -2.09 -11.40
N SER A 54 15.23 -2.53 -12.48
CA SER A 54 13.81 -2.27 -12.74
C SER A 54 12.93 -2.75 -11.60
N GLU A 55 13.13 -3.99 -11.12
CA GLU A 55 12.35 -4.55 -9.99
C GLU A 55 12.53 -3.71 -8.72
N LYS A 56 13.78 -3.35 -8.38
CA LYS A 56 14.06 -2.47 -7.22
C LYS A 56 13.40 -1.09 -7.36
N ILE A 57 13.30 -0.56 -8.58
CA ILE A 57 12.66 0.73 -8.82
C ILE A 57 11.13 0.60 -8.72
N LYS A 58 10.54 -0.48 -9.22
CA LYS A 58 9.10 -0.78 -9.05
C LYS A 58 8.73 -0.90 -7.58
N GLU A 59 9.51 -1.60 -6.77
CA GLU A 59 9.29 -1.68 -5.32
C GLU A 59 9.33 -0.31 -4.64
N LYS A 60 10.30 0.53 -5.03
CA LYS A 60 10.38 1.92 -4.52
C LYS A 60 9.18 2.75 -4.96
N LEU A 61 8.73 2.61 -6.21
CA LEU A 61 7.53 3.27 -6.72
C LEU A 61 6.29 2.86 -5.94
N HIS A 62 6.14 1.57 -5.64
CA HIS A 62 5.03 1.07 -4.82
C HIS A 62 5.00 1.74 -3.44
N LYS A 63 6.15 1.82 -2.77
CA LYS A 63 6.28 2.51 -1.48
C LYS A 63 5.96 4.00 -1.59
N LEU A 64 6.46 4.67 -2.63
CA LEU A 64 6.17 6.09 -2.88
C LEU A 64 4.69 6.35 -3.15
N HIS A 65 4.01 5.47 -3.88
CA HIS A 65 2.56 5.57 -4.12
C HIS A 65 1.74 5.33 -2.84
N LYS A 66 2.13 4.37 -2.00
CA LYS A 66 1.53 4.19 -0.67
C LYS A 66 1.68 5.43 0.19
N ASN A 67 2.87 6.03 0.23
CA ASN A 67 3.10 7.28 0.96
C ASN A 67 2.26 8.42 0.36
N LYS A 68 2.12 8.48 -0.98
CA LYS A 68 1.31 9.51 -1.65
C LYS A 68 -0.15 9.41 -1.24
N PHE A 69 -0.67 8.19 -1.20
CA PHE A 69 -2.03 7.93 -0.73
C PHE A 69 -2.20 8.37 0.73
N ALA A 70 -1.28 7.99 1.62
CA ALA A 70 -1.31 8.42 3.02
C ALA A 70 -1.21 9.95 3.19
N CYS A 71 -0.36 10.61 2.40
CA CYS A 71 -0.25 12.07 2.40
C CYS A 71 -1.55 12.75 1.97
N LYS A 72 -2.20 12.23 0.92
CA LYS A 72 -3.50 12.72 0.45
C LYS A 72 -4.60 12.52 1.49
N GLN A 73 -4.64 11.37 2.15
CA GLN A 73 -5.59 11.08 3.23
C GLN A 73 -5.43 12.08 4.40
N LYS A 74 -4.21 12.52 4.70
CA LYS A 74 -3.93 13.56 5.71
C LYS A 74 -4.04 15.01 5.18
N GLY A 75 -4.40 15.23 3.91
CA GLY A 75 -4.52 16.57 3.31
C GLY A 75 -3.18 17.28 3.05
N PHE A 76 -2.06 16.56 3.06
CA PHE A 76 -0.74 17.14 2.82
C PHE A 76 -0.45 17.33 1.32
N LYS A 77 0.25 18.42 0.98
CA LYS A 77 0.71 18.68 -0.39
C LYS A 77 1.83 17.71 -0.77
N THR A 78 1.75 17.15 -1.98
CA THR A 78 2.72 16.17 -2.51
C THR A 78 3.59 16.69 -3.66
N LYS A 79 3.24 17.87 -4.17
CA LYS A 79 3.94 18.58 -5.26
C LYS A 79 5.02 19.49 -4.70
#